data_AF-A0A924XAS8-F1
#
_entry.id   AF-A0A924XAS8-F1
#
_cell.length_a   1.000
_cell.length_b   1.000
_cell.length_c   1.000
_cell.angle_alpha   90.00
_cell.angle_beta   90.00
_cell.angle_gamma   90.00
#
_symmetry.space_group_name_H-M   'P 1'
#
loop_
_entity.id
_entity.type
_entity.pdbx_description
1 polymer ?
#
loop_
_entity_poly.entity_id
_entity_poly.type
_entity_poly.pdbx_seq_one_letter_code
_entity_poly.pdbx_strand_id
1 'polypeptide(L)'
;MRNLVMALGAGVLVFTILFLTKLLSAGESAVPAVIAVAIAYFVFARVTFKKVEAIMLEAQAALQAMPPRIDAAIATMQKAYPYASQQFGVRSQIDTQIGMLLYMTQDFNKALPYLEKSLRFGHWMGGAMLGVLYYKKKNNEKMKETFEFMTKKGRKQGLVWNLYAYLLSQLNENDKAQQVLANGVRETKGDEKVKESLLALQNGKKIRMKGYKEQWYQFHLERPPAQYGQAPGGARMDRSSFRGRW
;
A
#
# COMPACT_ATOMS: atom_id res chain seq x y z
N MET A 1 8.80 8.19 18.12
CA MET A 1 7.39 8.39 18.50
C MET A 1 7.21 9.73 19.22
N ARG A 2 7.66 10.85 18.64
CA ARG A 2 7.69 12.14 19.35
C ARG A 2 6.29 12.70 19.64
N ASN A 3 5.36 12.57 18.69
CA ASN A 3 4.00 13.10 18.85
C ASN A 3 3.23 12.40 19.98
N LEU A 4 3.46 11.10 20.17
CA LEU A 4 2.85 10.34 21.26
C LEU A 4 3.36 10.83 22.63
N VAL A 5 4.67 11.04 22.76
CA VAL A 5 5.26 11.55 24.01
C VAL A 5 4.73 12.94 24.35
N MET A 6 4.64 13.83 23.35
CA MET A 6 4.09 15.18 23.55
C MET A 6 2.59 15.12 23.94
N ALA A 7 1.82 14.23 23.32
CA ALA A 7 0.41 14.05 23.66
C ALA A 7 0.21 13.50 25.08
N LEU A 8 1.02 12.53 25.51
CA LEU A 8 1.00 12.02 26.87
C LEU A 8 1.36 13.11 27.89
N GLY A 9 2.37 13.94 27.59
CA GLY A 9 2.72 15.10 28.41
C GLY A 9 1.55 16.10 28.57
N ALA A 10 0.82 16.37 27.48
CA ALA A 10 -0.38 17.22 27.55
C ALA A 10 -1.48 16.60 28.43
N GLY A 11 -1.68 15.28 28.35
CA GLY A 11 -2.62 14.57 29.22
C GLY A 11 -2.25 14.64 30.71
N VAL A 12 -0.98 14.40 31.03
CA VAL A 12 -0.46 14.51 32.41
C VAL A 12 -0.64 15.93 32.94
N LEU A 13 -0.39 16.95 32.11
CA LEU A 13 -0.58 18.35 32.49
C LEU A 13 -2.06 18.66 32.78
N VAL A 14 -2.98 18.22 31.93
CA VAL A 14 -4.43 18.39 32.15
C VAL A 14 -4.89 17.66 33.41
N PHE A 15 -4.45 16.41 33.62
CA PHE A 15 -4.75 15.65 34.84
C PHE A 15 -4.26 16.38 36.09
N THR A 16 -3.00 16.83 36.08
CA THR A 16 -2.37 17.48 37.23
C THR A 16 -3.06 18.79 37.57
N ILE A 17 -3.44 19.59 36.56
CA ILE A 17 -4.18 20.84 36.79
C ILE A 17 -5.54 20.57 37.42
N LEU A 18 -6.34 19.64 36.85
CA LEU A 18 -7.69 19.35 37.35
C LEU A 18 -7.67 18.73 38.76
N PHE A 19 -6.69 17.89 39.04
CA PHE A 19 -6.50 17.27 40.35
C PHE A 19 -6.00 18.28 41.41
N LEU A 20 -4.98 19.09 41.11
CA LEU A 20 -4.40 20.04 42.07
C LEU A 20 -5.32 21.22 42.39
N THR A 21 -6.14 21.65 41.42
CA THR A 21 -7.15 22.70 41.63
C THR A 21 -8.37 22.20 42.40
N LYS A 22 -8.43 20.90 42.73
CA LYS A 22 -9.58 20.23 43.36
C LYS A 22 -10.90 20.42 42.61
N LEU A 23 -10.82 20.73 41.31
CA LEU A 23 -11.99 20.88 40.44
C LEU A 23 -12.70 19.52 40.23
N LEU A 24 -11.94 18.43 40.25
CA LEU A 24 -12.42 17.06 40.06
C LEU A 24 -11.64 16.08 40.95
N SER A 25 -12.27 14.97 41.33
CA SER A 25 -11.58 13.87 42.01
C SER A 25 -10.55 13.19 41.08
N ALA A 26 -9.67 12.34 41.64
CA ALA A 26 -8.66 11.62 40.86
C ALA A 26 -9.29 10.75 39.75
N GLY A 27 -10.44 10.13 40.01
CA GLY A 27 -11.14 9.31 39.02
C GLY A 27 -11.79 10.15 37.92
N GLU A 28 -12.39 11.28 38.28
CA GLU A 28 -13.08 12.17 37.33
C GLU A 28 -12.08 12.96 36.46
N SER A 29 -10.89 13.29 36.97
CA SER A 29 -9.83 13.97 36.23
C SER A 29 -9.19 13.09 35.15
N ALA A 30 -9.30 11.76 35.27
CA ALA A 30 -8.71 10.82 34.33
C ALA A 30 -9.39 10.87 32.95
N VAL A 31 -10.72 11.05 32.89
CA VAL A 31 -11.48 11.06 31.63
C VAL A 31 -11.11 12.28 30.77
N PRO A 32 -11.13 13.53 31.26
CA PRO A 32 -10.64 14.70 30.51
C PRO A 32 -9.17 14.59 30.10
N ALA A 33 -8.32 13.98 30.93
CA ALA A 33 -6.91 13.79 30.60
C ALA A 33 -6.71 12.85 29.41
N VAL A 34 -7.42 11.71 29.37
CA VAL A 34 -7.38 10.79 28.22
C VAL A 34 -7.89 11.46 26.95
N ILE A 35 -8.98 12.24 27.06
CA ILE A 35 -9.51 13.01 25.94
C ILE A 35 -8.46 14.03 25.44
N ALA A 36 -7.78 14.73 26.34
CA ALA A 36 -6.72 15.66 26.00
C ALA A 36 -5.55 14.98 25.27
N VAL A 37 -5.12 13.79 25.72
CA VAL A 37 -4.10 12.98 24.99
C VAL A 37 -4.59 12.67 23.58
N ALA A 38 -5.82 12.18 23.43
CA ALA A 38 -6.36 11.79 22.13
C ALA A 38 -6.43 12.98 21.15
N ILE A 39 -6.95 14.13 21.62
CA ILE A 39 -7.03 15.36 20.82
C ILE A 39 -5.63 15.86 20.45
N ALA A 40 -4.72 15.97 21.42
CA ALA A 40 -3.36 16.43 21.16
C ALA A 40 -2.63 15.52 20.16
N TYR A 41 -2.75 14.20 20.32
CA TYR A 41 -2.16 13.23 19.40
C TYR A 41 -2.72 13.37 17.99
N PHE A 42 -4.05 13.52 17.84
CA PHE A 42 -4.70 13.71 16.56
C PHE A 42 -4.24 15.00 15.86
N VAL A 43 -4.14 16.12 16.59
CA VAL A 43 -3.67 17.40 16.06
C VAL A 43 -2.21 17.28 15.59
N PHE A 44 -1.32 16.72 16.41
CA PHE A 44 0.08 16.52 16.03
C PHE A 44 0.23 15.59 14.82
N ALA A 45 -0.56 14.51 14.77
CA ALA A 45 -0.62 13.63 13.62
C ALA A 45 -1.01 14.39 12.36
N ARG A 46 -2.07 15.21 12.40
CA ARG A 46 -2.53 15.99 11.24
C ARG A 46 -1.47 16.96 10.75
N VAL A 47 -0.75 17.62 11.66
CA VAL A 47 0.37 18.52 11.30
C VAL A 47 1.51 17.77 10.64
N THR A 48 1.95 16.64 11.21
CA THR A 48 3.00 15.81 10.61
C THR A 48 2.58 15.31 9.23
N PHE A 49 1.35 14.82 9.07
CA PHE A 49 0.85 14.35 7.78
C PHE A 49 0.77 15.47 6.73
N LYS A 50 0.37 16.70 7.09
CA LYS A 50 0.41 17.83 6.16
C LYS A 50 1.84 18.12 5.65
N LYS A 51 2.84 18.01 6.51
CA LYS A 51 4.25 18.20 6.12
C LYS A 51 4.72 17.10 5.17
N VAL A 52 4.37 15.85 5.46
CA VAL A 52 4.69 14.70 4.59
C VAL A 52 3.96 14.84 3.24
N GLU A 53 2.69 15.23 3.26
CA GLU A 53 1.86 15.47 2.07
C GLU A 53 2.47 16.53 1.15
N ALA A 54 2.94 17.66 1.70
CA ALA A 54 3.64 18.69 0.93
C ALA A 54 4.89 18.15 0.21
N ILE A 55 5.68 17.30 0.90
CA ILE A 55 6.86 16.65 0.31
C ILE A 55 6.44 15.67 -0.80
N MET A 56 5.37 14.90 -0.59
CA MET A 56 4.86 13.98 -1.60
C MET A 56 4.34 14.72 -2.85
N LEU A 57 3.70 15.89 -2.67
CA LEU A 57 3.28 16.76 -3.77
C LEU A 57 4.48 17.31 -4.57
N GLU A 58 5.55 17.73 -3.89
CA GLU A 58 6.81 18.13 -4.54
C GLU A 58 7.41 16.97 -5.35
N ALA A 59 7.42 15.75 -4.79
CA ALA A 59 7.88 14.56 -5.51
C ALA A 59 7.01 14.24 -6.73
N GLN A 60 5.68 14.42 -6.62
CA GLN A 60 4.75 14.22 -7.73
C GLN A 60 5.02 15.19 -8.89
N ALA A 61 5.40 16.44 -8.61
CA ALA A 61 5.78 17.41 -9.63
C ALA A 61 7.03 16.94 -10.43
N ALA A 62 8.01 16.35 -9.75
CA ALA A 62 9.18 15.75 -10.41
C ALA A 62 8.82 14.55 -11.32
N LEU A 63 7.77 13.79 -10.96
CA LEU A 63 7.25 12.70 -11.79
C LEU A 63 6.43 13.18 -12.99
N GLN A 64 5.82 14.37 -12.91
CA GLN A 64 5.05 14.96 -13.99
C GLN A 64 5.92 15.69 -15.03
N ALA A 65 7.19 15.95 -14.72
CA ALA A 65 8.13 16.49 -15.69
C ALA A 65 8.28 15.56 -16.91
N MET A 66 8.60 16.14 -18.07
CA MET A 66 8.94 15.36 -19.28
C MET A 66 10.42 15.60 -19.65
N PRO A 67 11.29 14.57 -19.56
CA PRO A 67 11.03 13.22 -19.04
C PRO A 67 10.85 13.18 -17.51
N PRO A 68 10.17 12.16 -16.95
CA PRO A 68 9.99 12.00 -15.50
C PRO A 68 11.32 11.89 -14.76
N ARG A 69 11.49 12.68 -13.69
CA ARG A 69 12.73 12.70 -12.90
C ARG A 69 12.61 11.75 -11.70
N ILE A 70 12.71 10.44 -11.96
CA ILE A 70 12.49 9.38 -10.97
C ILE A 70 13.41 9.51 -9.75
N ASP A 71 14.72 9.65 -9.97
CA ASP A 71 15.68 9.75 -8.86
C ASP A 71 15.47 11.01 -8.02
N ALA A 72 15.11 12.12 -8.66
CA ALA A 72 14.76 13.36 -7.96
C ALA A 72 13.48 13.19 -7.13
N ALA A 73 12.45 12.53 -7.68
CA ALA A 73 11.22 12.24 -6.95
C ALA A 73 11.49 11.36 -5.73
N ILE A 74 12.31 10.32 -5.87
CA ILE A 74 12.72 9.46 -4.75
C ILE A 74 13.48 10.27 -3.71
N ALA A 75 14.49 11.06 -4.11
CA ALA A 75 15.25 11.90 -3.20
C ALA A 75 14.34 12.87 -2.43
N THR A 76 13.35 13.46 -3.10
CA THR A 76 12.33 14.30 -2.45
C THR A 76 11.48 13.50 -1.46
N MET A 77 10.97 12.31 -1.83
CA MET A 77 10.22 11.45 -0.89
C MET A 77 11.05 11.10 0.36
N GLN A 78 12.36 10.85 0.21
CA GLN A 78 13.26 10.55 1.32
C GLN A 78 13.43 11.72 2.30
N LYS A 79 13.22 12.98 1.87
CA LYS A 79 13.17 14.14 2.78
C LYS A 79 12.08 14.00 3.84
N ALA A 80 11.10 13.11 3.66
CA ALA A 80 10.05 12.84 4.64
C ALA A 80 10.50 11.88 5.78
N TYR A 81 11.63 11.17 5.67
CA TYR A 81 12.08 10.23 6.71
C TYR A 81 12.30 10.82 8.11
N PRO A 82 12.78 12.07 8.29
CA PRO A 82 12.86 12.68 9.61
C PRO A 82 11.50 12.72 10.34
N TYR A 83 10.38 12.74 9.61
CA TYR A 83 9.02 12.69 10.16
C TYR A 83 8.60 11.29 10.61
N ALA A 84 9.28 10.23 10.18
CA ALA A 84 9.03 8.86 10.65
C ALA A 84 9.24 8.70 12.15
N SER A 85 10.19 9.44 12.74
CA SER A 85 10.39 9.45 14.19
C SER A 85 9.26 10.18 14.92
N GLN A 86 8.49 11.03 14.22
CA GLN A 86 7.43 11.83 14.82
C GLN A 86 6.12 11.06 14.90
N GLN A 87 5.77 10.35 13.82
CA GLN A 87 4.49 9.67 13.69
C GLN A 87 4.60 8.23 13.19
N PHE A 88 3.82 7.36 13.82
CA PHE A 88 3.74 5.94 13.48
C PHE A 88 3.23 5.73 12.04
N GLY A 89 3.78 4.74 11.34
CA GLY A 89 3.38 4.38 9.97
C GLY A 89 3.94 5.28 8.86
N VAL A 90 4.43 6.49 9.17
CA VAL A 90 4.98 7.42 8.16
C VAL A 90 6.12 6.78 7.37
N ARG A 91 7.05 6.08 8.04
CA ARG A 91 8.16 5.38 7.36
C ARG A 91 7.64 4.38 6.34
N SER A 92 6.75 3.50 6.76
CA SER A 92 6.19 2.47 5.88
C SER A 92 5.38 3.05 4.74
N GLN A 93 4.70 4.19 4.94
CA GLN A 93 4.01 4.89 3.85
C GLN A 93 5.01 5.41 2.80
N ILE A 94 6.08 6.08 3.23
CA ILE A 94 7.13 6.58 2.35
C ILE A 94 7.80 5.42 1.59
N ASP A 95 8.21 4.38 2.34
CA ASP A 95 8.80 3.16 1.77
C ASP A 95 7.84 2.51 0.75
N THR A 96 6.53 2.50 0.99
CA THR A 96 5.55 1.97 0.02
C THR A 96 5.56 2.79 -1.26
N GLN A 97 5.52 4.12 -1.17
CA GLN A 97 5.48 4.99 -2.35
C GLN A 97 6.75 4.86 -3.20
N ILE A 98 7.92 4.87 -2.55
CA ILE A 98 9.20 4.65 -3.22
C ILE A 98 9.24 3.25 -3.85
N GLY A 99 8.82 2.22 -3.12
CA GLY A 99 8.78 0.85 -3.61
C GLY A 99 7.85 0.66 -4.82
N MET A 100 6.66 1.25 -4.79
CA MET A 100 5.72 1.21 -5.93
C MET A 100 6.28 1.97 -7.14
N LEU A 101 6.93 3.13 -6.94
CA LEU A 101 7.57 3.88 -8.03
C LEU A 101 8.70 3.09 -8.70
N LEU A 102 9.57 2.47 -7.90
CA LEU A 102 10.64 1.61 -8.40
C LEU A 102 10.08 0.36 -9.11
N TYR A 103 8.98 -0.20 -8.59
CA TYR A 103 8.30 -1.31 -9.23
C TYR A 103 7.77 -0.93 -10.61
N MET A 104 7.07 0.21 -10.73
CA MET A 104 6.51 0.71 -11.99
C MET A 104 7.59 1.01 -13.05
N THR A 105 8.78 1.46 -12.61
CA THR A 105 9.94 1.66 -13.47
C THR A 105 10.76 0.39 -13.71
N GLN A 106 10.22 -0.76 -13.26
CA GLN A 106 10.78 -2.10 -13.41
C GLN A 106 12.16 -2.28 -12.76
N ASP A 107 12.50 -1.44 -11.77
CA ASP A 107 13.71 -1.57 -10.93
C ASP A 107 13.40 -2.46 -9.72
N PHE A 108 13.14 -3.74 -9.99
CA PHE A 108 12.63 -4.69 -9.00
C PHE A 108 13.59 -4.95 -7.84
N ASN A 109 14.90 -4.90 -8.11
CA ASN A 109 15.93 -5.01 -7.07
C ASN A 109 15.86 -3.90 -6.04
N LYS A 110 15.72 -2.65 -6.48
CA LYS A 110 15.57 -1.52 -5.57
C LYS A 110 14.19 -1.53 -4.92
N ALA A 111 13.13 -1.92 -5.64
CA ALA A 111 11.77 -1.93 -5.12
C ALA A 111 11.59 -2.91 -3.94
N LEU A 112 12.15 -4.12 -4.05
CA LEU A 112 11.95 -5.20 -3.10
C LEU A 112 12.18 -4.81 -1.62
N PRO A 113 13.35 -4.26 -1.22
CA PRO A 113 13.60 -3.93 0.18
C PRO A 113 12.68 -2.84 0.73
N TYR A 114 12.20 -1.91 -0.11
CA TYR A 114 11.23 -0.89 0.32
C TYR A 114 9.84 -1.49 0.55
N LEU A 115 9.41 -2.36 -0.36
CA LEU A 115 8.11 -3.04 -0.24
C LEU A 115 8.09 -4.03 0.94
N GLU A 116 9.19 -4.73 1.21
CA GLU A 116 9.33 -5.60 2.38
C GLU A 116 9.23 -4.82 3.71
N LYS A 117 9.98 -3.72 3.83
CA LYS A 117 9.97 -2.85 5.03
C LYS A 117 8.60 -2.21 5.27
N SER A 118 7.84 -1.98 4.22
CA SER A 118 6.53 -1.34 4.30
C SER A 118 5.36 -2.30 4.45
N LEU A 119 5.56 -3.62 4.32
CA LEU A 119 4.46 -4.60 4.28
C LEU A 119 3.39 -4.37 5.36
N ARG A 120 3.80 -4.25 6.63
CA ARG A 120 2.90 -4.12 7.79
C ARG A 120 2.05 -2.85 7.76
N PHE A 121 2.65 -1.66 7.62
CA PHE A 121 1.94 -0.36 7.75
C PHE A 121 1.81 0.42 6.43
N GLY A 122 2.21 -0.18 5.31
CA GLY A 122 2.15 0.41 3.97
C GLY A 122 0.77 0.35 3.32
N HIS A 123 0.67 0.75 2.07
CA HIS A 123 -0.57 0.60 1.28
C HIS A 123 -0.73 -0.84 0.77
N TRP A 124 -1.98 -1.35 0.66
CA TRP A 124 -2.24 -2.73 0.21
C TRP A 124 -1.70 -3.00 -1.20
N MET A 125 -1.72 -2.00 -2.09
CA MET A 125 -1.23 -2.15 -3.46
C MET A 125 0.28 -2.39 -3.52
N GLY A 126 1.05 -1.76 -2.62
CA GLY A 126 2.49 -2.02 -2.51
C GLY A 126 2.78 -3.45 -2.05
N GLY A 127 2.02 -3.96 -1.08
CA GLY A 127 2.14 -5.37 -0.70
C GLY A 127 1.67 -6.34 -1.79
N ALA A 128 0.68 -5.98 -2.60
CA ALA A 128 0.30 -6.77 -3.77
C ALA A 128 1.42 -6.82 -4.82
N MET A 129 2.10 -5.69 -5.07
CA MET A 129 3.30 -5.65 -5.91
C MET A 129 4.43 -6.50 -5.32
N LEU A 130 4.64 -6.49 -4.00
CA LEU A 130 5.59 -7.38 -3.32
C LEU A 130 5.26 -8.85 -3.57
N GLY A 131 3.98 -9.24 -3.45
CA GLY A 131 3.52 -10.59 -3.74
C GLY A 131 3.84 -11.00 -5.19
N VAL A 132 3.68 -10.09 -6.15
CA VAL A 132 4.08 -10.32 -7.55
C VAL A 132 5.60 -10.46 -7.71
N LEU A 133 6.41 -9.69 -6.96
CA LEU A 133 7.86 -9.87 -6.96
C LEU A 133 8.23 -11.27 -6.46
N TYR A 134 7.64 -11.73 -5.36
CA TYR A 134 7.88 -13.08 -4.85
C TYR A 134 7.47 -14.16 -5.85
N TYR A 135 6.33 -13.99 -6.54
CA TYR A 135 5.92 -14.86 -7.64
C TYR A 135 6.97 -14.92 -8.75
N LYS A 136 7.45 -13.75 -9.23
CA LYS A 136 8.48 -13.69 -10.29
C LYS A 136 9.81 -14.32 -9.84
N LYS A 137 10.16 -14.23 -8.56
CA LYS A 137 11.32 -14.92 -7.95
C LYS A 137 11.07 -16.41 -7.65
N LYS A 138 9.92 -16.96 -8.05
CA LYS A 138 9.48 -18.34 -7.76
C LYS A 138 9.40 -18.68 -6.27
N ASN A 139 9.29 -17.67 -5.40
CA ASN A 139 9.07 -17.86 -3.98
C ASN A 139 7.56 -17.89 -3.70
N ASN A 140 6.94 -19.03 -4.00
CA ASN A 140 5.49 -19.21 -3.93
C ASN A 140 4.95 -19.15 -2.50
N GLU A 141 5.75 -19.53 -1.50
CA GLU A 141 5.37 -19.48 -0.09
C GLU A 141 5.24 -18.03 0.38
N LYS A 142 6.28 -17.21 0.20
CA LYS A 142 6.22 -15.77 0.56
C LYS A 142 5.16 -15.02 -0.25
N MET A 143 4.93 -15.41 -1.51
CA MET A 143 3.84 -14.87 -2.31
C MET A 143 2.48 -15.12 -1.61
N LYS A 144 2.20 -16.37 -1.22
CA LYS A 144 0.93 -16.72 -0.56
C LYS A 144 0.77 -16.00 0.78
N GLU A 145 1.78 -16.02 1.63
CA GLU A 145 1.78 -15.30 2.93
C GLU A 145 1.49 -13.80 2.73
N THR A 146 2.15 -13.18 1.75
CA THR A 146 1.96 -11.77 1.42
C THR A 146 0.52 -11.49 0.98
N PHE A 147 -0.06 -12.33 0.11
CA PHE A 147 -1.42 -12.13 -0.38
C PHE A 147 -2.50 -12.46 0.66
N GLU A 148 -2.29 -13.44 1.53
CA GLU A 148 -3.17 -13.70 2.68
C GLU A 148 -3.22 -12.49 3.62
N PHE A 149 -2.09 -11.82 3.81
CA PHE A 149 -2.06 -10.57 4.56
C PHE A 149 -2.70 -9.40 3.78
N MET A 150 -2.47 -9.30 2.47
CA MET A 150 -3.01 -8.22 1.64
C MET A 150 -4.52 -8.31 1.40
N THR A 151 -5.10 -9.51 1.32
CA THR A 151 -6.55 -9.69 1.22
C THR A 151 -7.27 -9.24 2.50
N LYS A 152 -6.66 -9.41 3.68
CA LYS A 152 -7.19 -8.84 4.94
C LYS A 152 -7.12 -7.30 4.95
N LYS A 153 -6.00 -6.75 4.49
CA LYS A 153 -5.74 -5.30 4.46
C LYS A 153 -6.57 -4.57 3.39
N GLY A 154 -6.71 -5.19 2.23
CA GLY A 154 -7.50 -4.73 1.08
C GLY A 154 -8.83 -5.46 0.95
N ARG A 155 -9.48 -5.87 2.05
CA ARG A 155 -10.66 -6.77 2.02
C ARG A 155 -11.80 -6.31 1.11
N LYS A 156 -11.98 -4.99 0.97
CA LYS A 156 -13.00 -4.38 0.10
C LYS A 156 -12.55 -4.16 -1.34
N GLN A 157 -11.33 -4.52 -1.70
CA GLN A 157 -10.74 -4.25 -3.01
C GLN A 157 -10.79 -5.51 -3.87
N GLY A 158 -11.71 -5.60 -4.84
CA GLY A 158 -11.83 -6.78 -5.71
C GLY A 158 -10.53 -7.17 -6.42
N LEU A 159 -9.70 -6.17 -6.75
CA LEU A 159 -8.42 -6.37 -7.43
C LEU A 159 -7.44 -7.26 -6.64
N VAL A 160 -7.34 -7.12 -5.31
CA VAL A 160 -6.37 -7.93 -4.53
C VAL A 160 -6.78 -9.41 -4.51
N TRP A 161 -8.08 -9.68 -4.41
CA TRP A 161 -8.63 -11.03 -4.46
C TRP A 161 -8.42 -11.68 -5.83
N ASN A 162 -8.76 -10.95 -6.90
CA ASN A 162 -8.59 -11.45 -8.26
C ASN A 162 -7.12 -11.64 -8.64
N LEU A 163 -6.23 -10.74 -8.22
CA LEU A 163 -4.80 -10.89 -8.44
C LEU A 163 -4.24 -12.12 -7.72
N TYR A 164 -4.62 -12.33 -6.46
CA TYR A 164 -4.15 -13.51 -5.71
C TYR A 164 -4.64 -14.81 -6.37
N ALA A 165 -5.94 -14.90 -6.67
CA ALA A 165 -6.52 -16.05 -7.35
C ALA A 165 -5.92 -16.27 -8.74
N TYR A 166 -5.63 -15.20 -9.49
CA TYR A 166 -4.92 -15.28 -10.76
C TYR A 166 -3.57 -15.95 -10.59
N LEU A 167 -2.74 -15.51 -9.63
CA LEU A 167 -1.43 -16.11 -9.40
C LEU A 167 -1.52 -17.58 -8.95
N LEU A 168 -2.48 -17.92 -8.09
CA LEU A 168 -2.73 -19.32 -7.71
C LEU A 168 -3.14 -20.18 -8.91
N SER A 169 -3.96 -19.66 -9.82
CA SER A 169 -4.32 -20.36 -11.06
C SER A 169 -3.12 -20.59 -11.97
N GLN A 170 -2.14 -19.67 -12.00
CA GLN A 170 -0.89 -19.87 -12.75
C GLN A 170 -0.02 -20.98 -12.15
N LEU A 171 -0.18 -21.26 -10.86
CA LEU A 171 0.46 -22.38 -10.15
C LEU A 171 -0.38 -23.67 -10.22
N ASN A 172 -1.46 -23.70 -11.00
CA ASN A 172 -2.45 -24.80 -11.07
C ASN A 172 -3.14 -25.10 -9.73
N GLU A 173 -3.13 -24.18 -8.77
CA GLU A 173 -3.83 -24.31 -7.48
C GLU A 173 -5.27 -23.77 -7.59
N ASN A 174 -6.03 -24.30 -8.54
CA ASN A 174 -7.37 -23.79 -8.89
C ASN A 174 -8.39 -23.91 -7.75
N ASP A 175 -8.32 -24.96 -6.94
CA ASP A 175 -9.22 -25.14 -5.80
C ASP A 175 -9.02 -24.03 -4.76
N LYS A 176 -7.75 -23.70 -4.45
CA LYS A 176 -7.43 -22.59 -3.57
C LYS A 176 -7.81 -21.25 -4.18
N ALA A 177 -7.61 -21.08 -5.49
CA ALA A 177 -8.04 -19.87 -6.18
C ALA A 177 -9.56 -19.66 -6.10
N GLN A 178 -10.37 -20.73 -6.24
CA GLN A 178 -11.82 -20.65 -6.04
C GLN A 178 -12.18 -20.30 -4.59
N GLN A 179 -11.52 -20.91 -3.59
CA GLN A 179 -11.75 -20.57 -2.17
C GLN A 179 -11.44 -19.09 -1.87
N VAL A 180 -10.32 -18.58 -2.39
CA VAL A 180 -9.93 -17.17 -2.27
C VAL A 180 -10.99 -16.26 -2.87
N LEU A 181 -11.50 -16.57 -4.07
CA LEU A 181 -12.52 -15.75 -4.72
C LEU A 181 -13.88 -15.84 -4.01
N ALA A 182 -14.28 -17.01 -3.51
CA ALA A 182 -15.49 -17.16 -2.70
C ALA A 182 -15.43 -16.30 -1.43
N ASN A 183 -14.26 -16.24 -0.78
CA ASN A 183 -14.01 -15.30 0.32
C ASN A 183 -14.10 -13.84 -0.15
N GLY A 184 -13.47 -13.53 -1.29
CA GLY A 184 -13.49 -12.21 -1.90
C GLY A 184 -14.90 -11.71 -2.22
N VAL A 185 -15.79 -12.56 -2.75
CA VAL A 185 -17.20 -12.19 -3.03
C VAL A 185 -17.90 -11.74 -1.74
N ARG A 186 -17.66 -12.42 -0.62
CA ARG A 186 -18.24 -12.04 0.68
C ARG A 186 -17.68 -10.71 1.19
N GLU A 187 -16.36 -10.57 1.20
CA GLU A 187 -15.67 -9.39 1.76
C GLU A 187 -15.87 -8.11 0.92
N THR A 188 -16.04 -8.26 -0.39
CA THR A 188 -16.29 -7.15 -1.32
C THR A 188 -17.76 -6.81 -1.49
N LYS A 189 -18.66 -7.45 -0.73
CA LYS A 189 -20.12 -7.31 -0.85
C LYS A 189 -20.65 -7.62 -2.25
N GLY A 190 -20.08 -8.63 -2.89
CA GLY A 190 -20.53 -9.13 -4.18
C GLY A 190 -20.01 -8.34 -5.38
N ASP A 191 -18.75 -7.86 -5.34
CA ASP A 191 -18.11 -7.24 -6.50
C ASP A 191 -18.22 -8.13 -7.75
N GLU A 192 -18.78 -7.59 -8.83
CA GLU A 192 -19.07 -8.33 -10.06
C GLU A 192 -17.80 -8.90 -10.71
N LYS A 193 -16.67 -8.18 -10.67
CA LYS A 193 -15.42 -8.69 -11.26
C LYS A 193 -14.88 -9.88 -10.47
N VAL A 194 -15.13 -9.93 -9.17
CA VAL A 194 -14.73 -11.07 -8.32
C VAL A 194 -15.65 -12.26 -8.59
N LYS A 195 -16.96 -12.05 -8.71
CA LYS A 195 -17.93 -13.10 -9.08
C LYS A 195 -17.64 -13.68 -10.46
N GLU A 196 -17.38 -12.84 -11.45
CA GLU A 196 -17.01 -13.27 -12.81
C GLU A 196 -15.76 -14.15 -12.80
N SER A 197 -14.76 -13.78 -12.00
CA SER A 197 -13.52 -14.55 -11.85
C SER A 197 -13.78 -15.90 -11.19
N LEU A 198 -14.65 -15.95 -10.18
CA LEU A 198 -15.03 -17.19 -9.50
C LEU A 198 -15.77 -18.13 -10.47
N LEU A 199 -16.76 -17.60 -11.17
CA LEU A 199 -17.54 -18.35 -12.15
C LEU A 199 -16.66 -18.84 -13.31
N ALA A 200 -15.66 -18.05 -13.73
CA ALA A 200 -14.70 -18.50 -14.73
C ALA A 200 -13.96 -19.76 -14.25
N LEU A 201 -13.40 -19.74 -13.03
CA LEU A 201 -12.69 -20.90 -12.49
C LEU A 201 -13.59 -22.12 -12.29
N GLN A 202 -14.82 -21.94 -11.79
CA GLN A 202 -15.79 -23.02 -11.62
C GLN A 202 -16.13 -23.72 -12.95
N ASN A 203 -16.13 -22.95 -14.05
CA ASN A 203 -16.36 -23.47 -15.40
C ASN A 203 -15.06 -23.96 -16.09
N GLY A 204 -13.95 -24.11 -15.36
CA GLY A 204 -12.65 -24.52 -15.92
C GLY A 204 -12.02 -23.47 -16.84
N LYS A 205 -12.48 -22.22 -16.81
CA LYS A 205 -11.97 -21.11 -17.62
C LYS A 205 -10.94 -20.29 -16.84
N LYS A 206 -10.00 -19.68 -17.57
CA LYS A 206 -8.98 -18.79 -17.00
C LYS A 206 -9.61 -17.47 -16.50
N ILE A 207 -9.10 -16.96 -15.39
CA ILE A 207 -9.42 -15.62 -14.87
C ILE A 207 -9.01 -14.56 -15.91
N ARG A 208 -9.90 -13.60 -16.18
CA ARG A 208 -9.65 -12.50 -17.11
C ARG A 208 -9.45 -11.19 -16.33
N MET A 209 -8.21 -10.72 -16.26
CA MET A 209 -7.86 -9.52 -15.47
C MET A 209 -8.00 -8.19 -16.23
N LYS A 210 -8.22 -8.23 -17.55
CA LYS A 210 -8.32 -7.05 -18.43
C LYS A 210 -9.40 -6.04 -17.99
N GLY A 211 -10.43 -6.48 -17.27
CA GLY A 211 -11.47 -5.60 -16.71
C GLY A 211 -10.96 -4.58 -15.68
N TYR A 212 -9.73 -4.73 -15.17
CA TYR A 212 -9.08 -3.76 -14.28
C TYR A 212 -8.22 -2.72 -15.00
N LYS A 213 -8.06 -2.83 -16.33
CA LYS A 213 -7.34 -1.85 -17.17
C LYS A 213 -5.94 -1.52 -16.60
N GLU A 214 -5.62 -0.24 -16.45
CA GLU A 214 -4.30 0.24 -15.99
C GLU A 214 -3.86 -0.39 -14.65
N GLN A 215 -4.80 -0.59 -13.73
CA GLN A 215 -4.49 -1.20 -12.43
C GLN A 215 -4.02 -2.66 -12.53
N TRP A 216 -4.36 -3.36 -13.63
CA TRP A 216 -3.82 -4.69 -13.92
C TRP A 216 -2.44 -4.61 -14.56
N TYR A 217 -2.28 -3.73 -15.55
CA TYR A 217 -1.05 -3.66 -16.33
C TYR A 217 0.14 -3.14 -15.54
N GLN A 218 -0.09 -2.31 -14.51
CA GLN A 218 0.96 -1.90 -13.57
C GLN A 218 1.65 -3.08 -12.87
N PHE A 219 1.04 -4.28 -12.79
CA PHE A 219 1.68 -5.45 -12.17
C PHE A 219 2.70 -6.13 -13.10
N HIS A 220 2.83 -5.72 -14.36
CA HIS A 220 3.79 -6.30 -15.31
C HIS A 220 3.65 -7.84 -15.46
N LEU A 221 2.42 -8.34 -15.37
CA LEU A 221 2.06 -9.75 -15.58
C LEU A 221 1.52 -10.01 -16.99
N GLU A 222 0.96 -8.99 -17.64
CA GLU A 222 0.45 -9.01 -19.01
C GLU A 222 0.80 -7.70 -19.72
N ARG A 223 0.86 -7.71 -21.06
CA ARG A 223 1.09 -6.50 -21.84
C ARG A 223 -0.16 -5.62 -21.93
N PRO A 224 -0.04 -4.30 -21.74
CA PRO A 224 -1.12 -3.38 -22.06
C PRO A 224 -1.41 -3.38 -23.57
N PRO A 225 -2.68 -3.24 -24.00
CA PRO A 225 -3.03 -2.98 -25.40
C PRO A 225 -2.33 -1.71 -25.91
N ALA A 226 -2.08 -1.64 -27.22
CA ALA A 226 -1.33 -0.54 -27.85
C ALA A 226 -1.89 0.87 -27.52
N GLN A 227 -3.20 0.99 -27.26
CA GLN A 227 -3.85 2.24 -26.82
C GLN A 227 -3.37 2.76 -25.46
N TYR A 228 -2.91 1.89 -24.57
CA TYR A 228 -2.36 2.27 -23.25
C TYR A 228 -0.83 2.42 -23.29
N GLY A 229 -0.19 2.08 -24.41
CA GLY A 229 1.26 2.15 -24.62
C GLY A 229 1.75 3.51 -25.15
N GLN A 230 0.90 4.53 -25.24
CA GLN A 230 1.34 5.89 -25.59
C GLN A 230 1.99 6.56 -24.38
N ALA A 231 3.18 6.08 -24.01
CA ALA A 231 4.17 6.94 -23.39
C ALA A 231 4.59 7.99 -24.43
N PRO A 232 4.81 9.27 -24.05
CA PRO A 232 5.34 10.27 -24.96
C PRO A 232 6.76 9.83 -25.36
N GLY A 233 6.93 9.32 -26.58
CA GLY A 233 8.23 8.87 -27.07
C GLY A 233 8.29 7.63 -27.97
N GLY A 234 7.17 7.06 -28.45
CA GLY A 234 7.15 6.24 -29.68
C GLY A 234 8.02 4.96 -29.73
N ALA A 235 8.61 4.50 -28.62
CA ALA A 235 9.44 3.30 -28.60
C ALA A 235 8.58 2.04 -28.38
N ARG A 236 8.62 1.10 -29.33
CA ARG A 236 8.05 -0.25 -29.15
C ARG A 236 8.77 -0.93 -27.98
N MET A 237 8.05 -1.23 -26.89
CA MET A 237 8.60 -1.98 -25.75
C MET A 237 9.11 -3.37 -26.18
N ASP A 238 10.41 -3.59 -26.08
CA ASP A 238 11.09 -4.86 -26.37
C ASP A 238 10.65 -5.98 -25.40
N ARG A 239 10.66 -7.24 -25.84
CA ARG A 239 10.29 -8.43 -25.05
C ARG A 239 11.13 -8.58 -23.77
N SER A 240 12.35 -8.05 -23.75
CA SER A 240 13.25 -8.06 -22.58
C SER A 240 12.79 -7.15 -21.43
N SER A 241 12.06 -6.06 -21.73
CA SER A 241 11.63 -5.07 -20.74
C SER A 241 10.75 -5.64 -19.62
N PHE A 242 9.93 -6.66 -19.91
CA PHE A 242 9.04 -7.30 -18.92
C PHE A 242 9.75 -8.17 -17.89
N ARG A 243 11.02 -8.52 -18.13
CA ARG A 243 11.82 -9.19 -17.11
C ARG A 243 12.22 -8.22 -15.99
N GLY A 244 12.21 -6.90 -16.24
CA GLY A 244 12.67 -5.89 -15.30
C GLY A 244 14.13 -6.06 -14.90
N ARG A 245 14.68 -5.05 -14.23
CA ARG A 245 16.03 -5.10 -13.66
C ARG A 245 15.97 -5.83 -12.32
N TRP A 246 16.31 -7.12 -12.36
CA TRP A 246 16.68 -7.95 -11.19
C TRP A 246 18.17 -7.86 -10.91
#